data_AF-A0A3D4P8F6-F1
#
_entry.id   AF-A0A3D4P8F6-F1
#
_cell.length_a   1.000
_cell.length_b   1.000
_cell.length_c   1.000
_cell.angle_alpha   90.00
_cell.angle_beta   90.00
_cell.angle_gamma   90.00
#
_symmetry.space_group_name_H-M   'P 1'
#
loop_
_entity.id
_entity.type
_entity.pdbx_description
1 polymer ?
#
loop_
_entity_poly.entity_id
_entity_poly.type
_entity_poly.pdbx_seq_one_letter_code
_entity_poly.pdbx_strand_id
1 'polypeptide(L)'
;MSRPYVELQKSFVLGVIAIDSDAIKIPLWKPKSKIKITGVRLGADTACAKANTNYNTFQLTDVTNVIASIANGPDSAAGTTFVAGSFHDMTLVALYQEVPADTQLQFEIVKTGNGLALARTVLEISYYDYGS
;
A
#
# COMPACT_ATOMS: atom_id res chain seq x y z
N MET A 1 -28.44 12.79 16.15
CA MET A 1 -27.81 13.16 14.87
C MET A 1 -26.54 12.35 14.74
N SER A 2 -26.47 11.44 13.76
CA SER A 2 -25.21 10.76 13.43
C SER A 2 -24.23 11.80 12.87
N ARG A 3 -22.99 11.80 13.35
CA ARG A 3 -21.94 12.62 12.73
C ARG A 3 -21.76 12.13 11.28
N PRO A 4 -21.70 13.01 10.27
CA PRO A 4 -21.35 12.58 8.92
C PRO A 4 -19.93 12.01 8.97
N TYR A 5 -19.73 10.81 8.42
CA TYR A 5 -18.40 10.23 8.27
C TYR A 5 -17.59 11.12 7.32
N VAL A 6 -16.49 11.69 7.80
CA VAL A 6 -15.55 12.45 6.99
C VAL A 6 -14.48 11.49 6.51
N GLU A 7 -14.23 11.46 5.20
CA GLU A 7 -13.10 10.71 4.66
C GLU A 7 -11.80 11.43 5.04
N LEU A 8 -10.93 10.70 5.73
CA LEU A 8 -9.62 11.16 6.17
C LEU A 8 -8.55 10.52 5.28
N GLN A 9 -7.41 11.19 5.18
CA GLN A 9 -6.25 10.67 4.48
C GLN A 9 -5.03 10.67 5.39
N LYS A 10 -4.24 9.60 5.35
CA LYS A 10 -2.97 9.49 6.07
C LYS A 10 -1.87 9.06 5.12
N SER A 11 -0.79 9.84 5.08
CA SER A 11 0.37 9.59 4.20
C SER A 11 1.57 9.14 5.01
N PHE A 12 2.32 8.17 4.48
CA PHE A 12 3.51 7.56 5.07
C PHE A 12 4.67 7.65 4.08
N VAL A 13 5.77 8.27 4.50
CA VAL A 13 7.01 8.30 3.73
C VAL A 13 7.83 7.07 4.11
N LEU A 14 7.99 6.14 3.16
CA LEU A 14 8.68 4.86 3.36
C LEU A 14 10.18 4.94 3.01
N GLY A 15 10.62 6.03 2.38
CA GLY A 15 12.02 6.24 2.03
C GLY A 15 12.47 5.40 0.83
N VAL A 16 13.68 4.87 0.90
CA VAL A 16 14.21 3.99 -0.16
C VAL A 16 13.88 2.54 0.20
N ILE A 17 13.22 1.88 -0.74
CA ILE A 17 12.84 0.49 -0.65
C ILE A 17 13.78 -0.30 -1.57
N ALA A 18 14.75 -0.96 -0.96
CA ALA A 18 15.64 -1.87 -1.65
C ALA A 18 14.89 -3.15 -2.05
N ILE A 19 15.10 -3.65 -3.27
CA ILE A 19 14.40 -4.83 -3.81
C ILE A 19 15.26 -6.10 -3.72
N ASP A 20 16.53 -5.95 -3.32
CA ASP A 20 17.45 -7.07 -3.11
C ASP A 20 17.25 -7.75 -1.75
N SER A 21 16.67 -7.09 -0.75
CA SER A 21 16.36 -7.70 0.53
C SER A 21 15.13 -8.62 0.45
N ASP A 22 15.14 -9.68 1.23
CA ASP A 22 13.98 -10.53 1.50
C ASP A 22 12.72 -9.71 1.85
N ALA A 23 11.54 -10.33 1.74
CA ALA A 23 10.24 -9.67 1.94
C ALA A 23 10.27 -8.64 3.09
N ILE A 24 10.17 -7.35 2.74
CA ILE A 24 10.23 -6.26 3.71
C ILE A 24 8.85 -6.08 4.33
N LYS A 25 8.82 -5.95 5.66
CA LYS A 25 7.63 -5.55 6.43
C LYS A 25 7.91 -4.26 7.18
N ILE A 26 7.18 -3.19 6.87
CA ILE A 26 7.30 -1.88 7.50
C ILE A 26 6.04 -1.61 8.31
N PRO A 27 6.11 -1.61 9.66
CA PRO A 27 4.98 -1.20 10.50
C PRO A 27 4.64 0.27 10.21
N LEU A 28 3.38 0.57 9.88
CA LEU A 28 2.94 1.92 9.52
C LEU A 28 2.15 2.58 10.63
N TRP A 29 1.05 1.96 11.04
CA TRP A 29 0.05 2.62 11.86
C TRP A 29 -0.83 1.62 12.60
N LYS A 30 -1.20 1.99 13.83
CA LYS A 30 -2.26 1.36 14.62
C LYS A 30 -3.37 2.38 14.83
N PRO A 31 -4.54 2.27 14.15
CA PRO A 31 -5.66 3.15 14.40
C PRO A 31 -6.19 2.95 15.82
N LYS A 32 -6.66 4.02 16.48
CA LYS A 32 -7.20 3.94 17.86
C LYS A 32 -8.69 3.65 17.93
N SER A 33 -9.34 3.71 16.78
CA SER A 33 -10.74 3.40 16.55
C SER A 33 -10.83 2.41 15.40
N LYS A 34 -12.00 1.81 15.23
CA LYS A 34 -12.29 1.05 14.02
C LYS A 34 -12.28 2.01 12.82
N ILE A 35 -11.64 1.61 11.73
CA ILE A 35 -11.62 2.39 10.49
C ILE A 35 -12.14 1.55 9.31
N LYS A 36 -12.66 2.22 8.29
CA LYS A 36 -12.90 1.61 6.97
C LYS A 36 -11.96 2.23 5.95
N ILE A 37 -11.08 1.44 5.36
CA ILE A 37 -10.21 1.87 4.27
C ILE A 37 -11.01 1.96 2.98
N THR A 38 -10.93 3.10 2.32
CA THR A 38 -11.69 3.45 1.11
C THR A 38 -10.80 3.61 -0.12
N GLY A 39 -9.50 3.80 0.09
CA GLY A 39 -8.51 3.87 -0.98
C GLY A 39 -7.10 3.74 -0.44
N VAL A 40 -6.21 3.16 -1.23
CA VAL A 40 -4.78 3.12 -0.94
C VAL A 40 -4.02 3.45 -2.21
N ARG A 41 -3.04 4.35 -2.12
CA ARG A 41 -2.22 4.79 -3.25
C ARG A 41 -0.75 4.68 -2.93
N LEU A 42 0.04 4.27 -3.92
CA LEU A 42 1.49 4.17 -3.81
C LEU A 42 2.15 5.09 -4.84
N GLY A 43 3.02 5.97 -4.37
CA GLY A 43 3.84 6.85 -5.22
C GLY A 43 5.32 6.63 -4.99
N ALA A 44 6.14 6.90 -6.01
CA ALA A 44 7.60 6.86 -5.92
C ALA A 44 8.23 7.94 -6.80
N ASP A 45 9.35 8.53 -6.37
CA ASP A 45 10.00 9.63 -7.09
C ASP A 45 10.80 9.15 -8.31
N THR A 46 11.22 7.89 -8.32
CA THR A 46 11.97 7.30 -9.43
C THR A 46 11.11 6.29 -10.17
N ALA A 47 11.33 6.20 -11.49
CA ALA A 47 10.68 5.18 -12.29
C ALA A 47 11.05 3.80 -11.73
N CYS A 48 10.02 3.02 -11.44
CA CYS A 48 10.21 1.63 -11.06
C CYS A 48 10.48 0.86 -12.35
N ALA A 49 11.24 -0.23 -12.26
CA ALA A 49 11.74 -0.97 -13.42
C ALA A 49 10.71 -1.08 -14.58
N LYS A 50 11.19 -0.88 -15.81
CA LYS A 50 10.40 -0.95 -17.06
C LYS A 50 9.46 -2.17 -17.02
N ALA A 51 8.30 -2.08 -17.66
CA ALA A 51 7.41 -3.22 -17.86
C ALA A 51 8.23 -4.50 -18.12
N ASN A 52 7.93 -5.56 -17.37
CA ASN A 52 8.59 -6.87 -17.44
C ASN A 52 10.00 -6.99 -16.82
N THR A 53 10.41 -6.06 -15.94
CA THR A 53 11.72 -6.15 -15.25
C THR A 53 11.63 -6.06 -13.73
N ASN A 54 10.43 -5.90 -13.17
CA ASN A 54 10.17 -5.93 -11.75
C ASN A 54 9.04 -6.93 -11.51
N TYR A 55 9.22 -7.86 -10.58
CA TYR A 55 8.18 -8.81 -10.17
C TYR A 55 8.00 -8.64 -8.67
N ASN A 56 7.26 -7.61 -8.29
CA ASN A 56 6.98 -7.31 -6.88
C ASN A 56 5.51 -7.02 -6.71
N THR A 57 4.95 -7.55 -5.62
CA THR A 57 3.63 -7.14 -5.15
C THR A 57 3.81 -6.28 -3.91
N PHE A 58 3.31 -5.06 -3.97
CA PHE A 58 3.24 -4.15 -2.83
C PHE A 58 1.88 -4.32 -2.17
N GLN A 59 1.87 -4.47 -0.85
CA GLN A 59 0.68 -4.80 -0.09
C GLN A 59 0.55 -3.91 1.12
N LEU A 60 -0.69 -3.51 1.42
CA LEU A 60 -1.08 -3.06 2.75
C LEU A 60 -1.74 -4.26 3.44
N THR A 61 -1.24 -4.64 4.63
CA THR A 61 -1.76 -5.77 5.39
C THR A 61 -2.04 -5.39 6.84
N ASP A 62 -2.92 -6.15 7.49
CA ASP A 62 -3.18 -6.07 8.93
C ASP A 62 -2.34 -7.08 9.74
N VAL A 63 -1.20 -7.53 9.17
CA VAL A 63 -0.38 -8.68 9.58
C VAL A 63 -0.93 -10.05 9.16
N THR A 64 -2.25 -10.22 9.11
CA THR A 64 -2.89 -11.52 8.85
C THR A 64 -3.50 -11.62 7.44
N ASN A 65 -4.01 -10.50 6.94
CA ASN A 65 -4.79 -10.37 5.72
C ASN A 65 -4.26 -9.23 4.85
N VAL A 66 -4.38 -9.42 3.53
CA VAL A 66 -4.12 -8.35 2.55
C VAL A 66 -5.35 -7.47 2.43
N ILE A 67 -5.16 -6.17 2.66
CA ILE A 67 -6.21 -5.15 2.55
C ILE A 67 -6.22 -4.51 1.17
N ALA A 68 -5.04 -4.18 0.66
CA ALA A 68 -4.87 -3.61 -0.66
C ALA A 68 -3.58 -4.12 -1.28
N SER A 69 -3.55 -4.27 -2.60
CA SER A 69 -2.33 -4.66 -3.30
C SER A 69 -2.22 -4.03 -4.67
N ILE A 70 -0.97 -3.89 -5.11
CA ILE A 70 -0.61 -3.53 -6.48
C ILE A 70 0.59 -4.37 -6.89
N ALA A 71 0.45 -5.07 -8.02
CA ALA A 71 1.53 -5.82 -8.61
C ALA A 71 2.22 -4.97 -9.68
N ASN A 72 3.55 -4.98 -9.68
CA ASN A 72 4.37 -4.46 -10.77
C ASN A 72 4.99 -5.66 -11.50
N GLY A 73 4.90 -5.68 -12.84
CA GLY A 73 5.47 -6.74 -13.68
C GLY A 73 4.52 -7.37 -14.70
N PRO A 74 5.01 -8.34 -15.52
CA PRO A 74 4.23 -8.99 -16.58
C PRO A 74 3.07 -9.83 -16.05
N ASP A 75 3.20 -10.37 -14.82
CA ASP A 75 2.18 -11.18 -14.18
C ASP A 75 1.09 -10.34 -13.49
N SER A 76 1.23 -9.02 -13.47
CA SER A 76 0.10 -8.16 -13.14
C SER A 76 -0.87 -8.22 -14.31
N ALA A 77 -2.13 -8.58 -14.07
CA ALA A 77 -3.18 -8.59 -15.10
C ALA A 77 -3.36 -7.23 -15.81
N ALA A 78 -2.72 -6.16 -15.30
CA ALA A 78 -2.74 -4.80 -15.81
C ALA A 78 -1.36 -4.22 -16.23
N GLY A 79 -0.25 -4.97 -16.16
CA GLY A 79 1.08 -4.49 -16.56
C GLY A 79 1.49 -3.14 -15.93
N THR A 80 1.22 -2.91 -14.64
CA THR A 80 1.33 -1.56 -14.05
C THR A 80 2.77 -1.08 -14.03
N THR A 81 3.11 -0.16 -14.94
CA THR A 81 4.39 0.54 -14.93
C THR A 81 4.26 1.76 -14.04
N PHE A 82 4.95 1.76 -12.91
CA PHE A 82 5.00 2.92 -12.04
C PHE A 82 5.78 4.05 -12.73
N VAL A 83 5.06 5.12 -13.04
CA VAL A 83 5.63 6.38 -13.53
C VAL A 83 6.22 7.16 -12.36
N ALA A 84 7.45 7.64 -12.53
CA ALA A 84 8.14 8.50 -11.57
C ALA A 84 7.30 9.74 -11.21
N GLY A 85 7.22 10.06 -9.92
CA GLY A 85 6.47 11.22 -9.42
C GLY A 85 4.95 11.10 -9.52
N SER A 86 4.42 9.89 -9.75
CA SER A 86 2.98 9.64 -9.84
C SER A 86 2.50 8.66 -8.77
N PHE A 87 1.26 8.83 -8.33
CA PHE A 87 0.58 7.86 -7.46
C PHE A 87 -0.24 6.87 -8.29
N HIS A 88 -0.21 5.61 -7.88
CA HIS A 88 -0.98 4.53 -8.47
C HIS A 88 -1.94 3.96 -7.42
N ASP A 89 -3.19 3.77 -7.82
CA ASP A 89 -4.20 3.17 -6.96
C ASP A 89 -3.92 1.68 -6.75
N MET A 90 -4.02 1.23 -5.50
CA MET A 90 -3.95 -0.17 -5.13
C MET A 90 -5.35 -0.76 -5.15
N THR A 91 -5.47 -2.00 -5.64
CA THR A 91 -6.73 -2.73 -5.63
C THR A 91 -7.09 -3.12 -4.21
N LEU A 92 -8.21 -2.63 -3.70
CA LEU A 92 -8.73 -3.02 -2.40
C LEU A 92 -9.30 -4.43 -2.44
N VAL A 93 -8.96 -5.24 -1.44
CA VAL A 93 -9.57 -6.54 -1.20
C VAL A 93 -10.88 -6.30 -0.43
N ALA A 94 -12.02 -6.48 -1.10
CA ALA A 94 -13.33 -6.10 -0.58
C ALA A 94 -13.69 -6.71 0.79
N LEU A 95 -13.14 -7.88 1.11
CA LEU A 95 -13.37 -8.60 2.37
C LEU A 95 -12.66 -7.97 3.59
N TYR A 96 -11.66 -7.10 3.39
CA TYR A 96 -10.78 -6.59 4.46
C TYR A 96 -10.74 -5.07 4.56
N GLN A 97 -11.82 -4.40 4.14
CA GLN A 97 -11.90 -2.94 4.17
C GLN A 97 -12.10 -2.37 5.58
N GLU A 98 -12.56 -3.17 6.55
CA GLU A 98 -12.69 -2.72 7.94
C GLU A 98 -11.51 -3.21 8.77
N VAL A 99 -10.84 -2.27 9.44
CA VAL A 99 -9.69 -2.55 10.30
C VAL A 99 -10.10 -2.26 11.75
N PRO A 100 -10.05 -3.26 12.65
CA PRO A 100 -10.34 -3.06 14.08
C PRO A 100 -9.37 -2.05 14.72
N ALA A 101 -9.80 -1.48 15.84
CA ALA A 101 -8.93 -0.64 16.66
C ALA A 101 -7.69 -1.43 17.13
N ASP A 102 -6.57 -0.71 17.25
CA ASP A 102 -5.25 -1.18 17.69
C ASP A 102 -4.60 -2.27 16.81
N THR A 103 -5.22 -2.64 15.69
CA THR A 103 -4.63 -3.54 14.68
C THR A 103 -3.43 -2.88 13.98
N GLN A 104 -2.31 -3.60 13.86
CA GLN A 104 -1.13 -3.09 13.17
C GLN A 104 -1.34 -3.15 11.65
N LEU A 105 -1.38 -1.99 11.01
CA LEU A 105 -1.22 -1.89 9.56
C LEU A 105 0.26 -1.86 9.21
N GLN A 106 0.64 -2.66 8.23
CA GLN A 106 2.00 -2.74 7.73
C GLN A 106 2.02 -2.68 6.21
N PHE A 107 3.09 -2.09 5.68
CA PHE A 107 3.43 -2.21 4.28
C PHE A 107 4.29 -3.46 4.10
N GLU A 108 3.93 -4.30 3.14
CA GLU A 108 4.65 -5.53 2.82
C GLU A 108 5.03 -5.56 1.34
N ILE A 109 6.23 -6.06 1.09
CA ILE A 109 6.74 -6.29 -0.26
C ILE A 109 6.93 -7.78 -0.43
N VAL A 110 6.09 -8.37 -1.26
CA VAL A 110 6.22 -9.77 -1.65
C VAL A 110 7.07 -9.80 -2.90
N LYS A 111 8.33 -10.21 -2.74
CA LYS A 111 9.27 -10.38 -3.84
C LYS A 111 8.89 -11.62 -4.65
N THR A 112 8.64 -11.44 -5.93
CA THR A 112 8.42 -12.53 -6.89
C THR A 112 9.49 -12.58 -7.98
N GLY A 113 10.50 -11.69 -7.96
CA GLY A 113 11.64 -11.73 -8.88
C GLY A 113 12.67 -10.59 -8.68
N ASN A 114 13.45 -10.28 -9.71
CA ASN A 114 14.46 -9.21 -9.69
C ASN A 114 13.84 -7.86 -10.10
N GLY A 115 14.38 -6.72 -9.63
CA GLY A 115 13.88 -5.38 -10.00
C GLY A 115 14.68 -4.19 -9.43
N LEU A 116 14.37 -2.98 -9.91
CA LEU A 116 15.00 -1.71 -9.49
C LEU A 116 14.32 -1.10 -8.27
N ALA A 117 15.10 -0.76 -7.24
CA ALA A 117 14.66 -0.15 -5.98
C ALA A 117 13.69 1.03 -6.19
N LEU A 118 12.70 1.17 -5.31
CA LEU A 118 11.85 2.36 -5.26
C LEU A 118 12.54 3.41 -4.39
N ALA A 119 12.77 4.61 -4.91
CA ALA A 119 13.26 5.71 -4.10
C ALA A 119 12.12 6.64 -3.68
N ARG A 120 12.21 7.11 -2.43
CA ARG A 120 11.31 8.12 -1.83
C ARG A 120 9.84 7.73 -1.97
N THR A 121 9.55 6.48 -1.64
CA THR A 121 8.21 5.92 -1.75
C THR A 121 7.28 6.54 -0.72
N VAL A 122 6.04 6.83 -1.14
CA VAL A 122 4.97 7.34 -0.30
C VAL A 122 3.75 6.44 -0.44
N LEU A 123 3.19 6.03 0.69
CA LEU A 123 1.91 5.33 0.75
C LEU A 123 0.85 6.26 1.33
N GLU A 124 -0.29 6.36 0.67
CA GLU A 124 -1.44 7.11 1.15
C GLU A 124 -2.62 6.18 1.40
N ILE A 125 -3.27 6.35 2.54
CA ILE A 125 -4.44 5.58 2.94
C ILE A 125 -5.60 6.56 3.15
N SER A 126 -6.65 6.40 2.36
CA SER A 126 -7.94 7.06 2.56
C SER A 126 -8.84 6.15 3.41
N TYR A 127 -9.51 6.72 4.41
CA TYR A 127 -10.34 5.95 5.34
C TYR A 127 -11.44 6.78 5.99
N TYR A 128 -12.51 6.10 6.41
CA TYR A 128 -13.47 6.61 7.39
C TYR A 128 -13.08 6.17 8.80
N ASP A 129 -13.11 7.10 9.74
CA ASP A 129 -12.99 6.83 11.17
C ASP A 129 -14.40 6.69 11.78
N TYR A 130 -14.68 5.54 12.40
CA TYR A 130 -15.97 5.32 13.05
C TYR A 130 -16.10 6.00 14.41
N GLY A 131 -15.02 6.59 14.93
CA GLY A 131 -14.93 7.05 16.31
C GLY A 131 -14.80 5.88 17.29
N SER A 132 -14.31 6.19 18.48
CA SER A 132 -14.34 5.32 19.66
C SER A 132 -15.66 5.47 20.41
#